data_AF-A0A415RD20-F1
#
_entry.id   AF-A0A415RD20-F1
#
_cell.length_a   1.000
_cell.length_b   1.000
_cell.length_c   1.000
_cell.angle_alpha   90.00
_cell.angle_beta   90.00
_cell.angle_gamma   90.00
#
_symmetry.space_group_name_H-M   'P 1'
#
loop_
_entity.id
_entity.type
_entity.pdbx_description
1 polymer ?
#
loop_
_entity_poly.entity_id
_entity_poly.type
_entity_poly.pdbx_seq_one_letter_code
_entity_poly.pdbx_strand_id
1 'polypeptide(L)'
;MANEPSRITDNLLNVFNYCFVETVPYAFFKPNPERDIAVNLVDKEYHCPGCGKVTRVVYQKRPLTYYSKGKLAEERRIYDKLGKEFPFMGEIYAGKPFTNEAIGYCRACAGQEILKSEEPGQRVANLSLQLHGEDELVVAKARAAMEQSLKDWLAGVEKPEDFLQYQLTDFAALRDFICAVMLEDTQAVSQTLADYRTKIAALEAEIRALLSELPDTWRAYAARSTGVYESMNDKMYHEYTVAFPQPGTMPEDYYIYRQLEKSRVLMFLEQPRIETIEELLMEVGFHGEWIDLVNQRIQQLLPEA
;
A
#
# COMPACT_ATOMS: atom_id res chain seq x y z
N MET A 1 -14.30 15.71 16.64
CA MET A 1 -14.03 14.33 16.22
C MET A 1 -12.86 13.87 17.06
N ALA A 2 -13.12 13.11 18.11
CA ALA A 2 -12.06 12.57 18.95
C ALA A 2 -11.21 11.63 18.08
N ASN A 3 -9.88 11.73 18.18
CA ASN A 3 -8.93 10.89 17.46
C ASN A 3 -9.31 9.42 17.66
N GLU A 4 -9.87 8.78 16.63
CA GLU A 4 -9.84 7.33 16.54
C GLU A 4 -8.35 6.93 16.63
N PRO A 5 -7.99 5.94 17.45
CA PRO A 5 -6.63 5.43 17.44
C PRO A 5 -6.29 5.04 16.00
N SER A 6 -5.18 5.57 15.47
CA SER A 6 -4.69 5.20 14.14
C SER A 6 -4.58 3.69 14.08
N ARG A 7 -5.20 3.07 13.06
CA ARG A 7 -5.18 1.61 12.86
C ARG A 7 -3.74 1.11 12.81
N ILE A 8 -3.49 -0.05 13.41
CA ILE A 8 -2.19 -0.71 13.44
C ILE A 8 -1.70 -0.91 12.01
N THR A 9 -2.56 -1.39 11.10
CA THR A 9 -2.20 -1.60 9.70
C THR A 9 -1.86 -0.32 8.95
N ASP A 10 -2.53 0.80 9.28
CA ASP A 10 -2.24 2.10 8.65
C ASP A 10 -0.85 2.62 9.06
N ASN A 11 -0.49 2.45 10.34
CA ASN A 11 0.84 2.80 10.84
C ASN A 11 1.92 1.93 10.18
N LEU A 12 1.68 0.62 10.07
CA LEU A 12 2.59 -0.32 9.39
C LEU A 12 2.77 0.05 7.92
N LEU A 13 1.69 0.38 7.20
CA LEU A 13 1.74 0.84 5.81
C LEU A 13 2.55 2.14 5.68
N ASN A 14 2.33 3.12 6.57
CA ASN A 14 3.06 4.38 6.55
C ASN A 14 4.57 4.18 6.75
N VAL A 15 4.95 3.33 7.70
CA VAL A 15 6.35 3.03 7.97
C VAL A 15 6.96 2.19 6.85
N PHE A 16 6.23 1.19 6.34
CA PHE A 16 6.64 0.42 5.16
C PHE A 16 6.91 1.35 3.97
N ASN A 17 6.00 2.29 3.69
CA ASN A 17 6.18 3.27 2.63
C ASN A 17 7.39 4.18 2.89
N TYR A 18 7.63 4.61 4.12
CA TYR A 18 8.84 5.38 4.45
C TYR A 18 10.15 4.60 4.21
N CYS A 19 10.12 3.28 4.42
CA CYS A 19 11.29 2.42 4.21
C CYS A 19 11.51 2.07 2.73
N PHE A 20 10.44 1.79 2.00
CA PHE A 20 10.50 1.13 0.70
C PHE A 20 9.84 1.92 -0.44
N VAL A 21 9.11 3.00 -0.16
CA VAL A 21 8.32 3.79 -1.13
C VAL A 21 8.60 5.28 -0.90
N GLU A 22 9.86 5.71 -1.11
CA GLU A 22 10.32 7.12 -1.16
C GLU A 22 9.33 8.15 -0.60
N THR A 23 9.25 8.29 0.73
CA THR A 23 8.53 9.42 1.31
C THR A 23 9.53 10.49 1.71
N VAL A 24 9.45 11.62 1.02
CA VAL A 24 10.15 12.85 1.39
C VAL A 24 9.25 13.67 2.32
N PRO A 25 9.78 14.30 3.38
CA PRO A 25 8.97 15.06 4.33
C PRO A 25 8.27 16.23 3.63
N TYR A 26 7.01 16.49 4.00
CA TYR A 26 6.28 17.65 3.51
C TYR A 26 6.84 18.95 4.10
N ALA A 27 7.04 19.97 3.27
CA ALA A 27 7.44 21.30 3.70
C ALA A 27 6.59 22.36 2.97
N PHE A 28 6.45 23.55 3.57
CA PHE A 28 5.86 24.73 2.93
C PHE A 28 6.97 25.72 2.56
N PHE A 29 7.16 25.99 1.27
CA PHE A 29 8.09 27.01 0.76
C PHE A 29 7.74 27.41 -0.68
N LYS A 30 8.03 28.66 -1.04
CA LYS A 30 7.99 29.09 -2.43
C LYS A 30 9.18 28.49 -3.19
N PRO A 31 9.00 27.93 -4.40
CA PRO A 31 10.11 27.40 -5.19
C PRO A 31 11.23 28.44 -5.33
N ASN A 32 12.48 28.00 -5.14
CA ASN A 32 13.63 28.88 -5.25
C ASN A 32 14.23 28.75 -6.66
N PRO A 33 14.21 29.80 -7.51
CA PRO A 33 14.76 29.73 -8.86
C PRO A 33 16.24 29.34 -8.94
N GLU A 34 17.02 29.55 -7.87
CA GLU A 34 18.42 29.14 -7.81
C GLU A 34 18.59 27.62 -7.65
N ARG A 35 17.58 26.93 -7.12
CA ARG A 35 17.59 25.49 -6.80
C ARG A 35 16.64 24.67 -7.67
N ASP A 36 15.52 25.26 -8.05
CA ASP A 36 14.37 24.59 -8.61
C ASP A 36 14.12 25.08 -10.05
N ILE A 37 13.82 24.15 -10.95
CA ILE A 37 13.58 24.40 -12.38
C ILE A 37 12.12 24.08 -12.67
N ALA A 38 11.39 25.04 -13.22
CA ALA A 38 10.01 24.83 -13.65
C ALA A 38 9.97 23.98 -14.94
N VAL A 39 9.16 22.93 -14.93
CA VAL A 39 9.02 21.95 -16.01
C VAL A 39 7.53 21.76 -16.31
N ASN A 40 7.19 21.73 -17.60
CA ASN A 40 5.84 21.36 -18.07
C ASN A 40 5.70 19.83 -18.09
N LEU A 41 5.63 19.24 -16.90
CA LEU A 41 5.56 17.81 -16.71
C LEU A 41 4.16 17.28 -17.09
N VAL A 42 4.09 16.37 -18.06
CA VAL A 42 2.81 15.89 -18.61
C VAL A 42 2.52 14.43 -18.25
N ASP A 43 3.54 13.59 -18.19
CA ASP A 43 3.40 12.16 -17.94
C ASP A 43 4.72 11.53 -17.47
N LYS A 44 4.65 10.23 -17.20
CA LYS A 44 5.79 9.37 -16.94
C LYS A 44 5.72 8.07 -17.73
N GLU A 45 6.85 7.62 -18.24
CA GLU A 45 7.01 6.32 -18.87
C GLU A 45 7.88 5.39 -18.01
N TYR A 46 7.36 4.20 -17.74
CA TYR A 46 8.07 3.13 -17.04
C TYR A 46 8.53 2.07 -18.03
N HIS A 47 9.83 1.84 -18.10
CA HIS A 47 10.49 0.93 -19.04
C HIS A 47 10.94 -0.34 -18.33
N CYS A 48 10.37 -1.47 -18.73
CA CYS A 48 10.76 -2.78 -18.22
C CYS A 48 11.95 -3.35 -18.99
N PRO A 49 13.14 -3.51 -18.35
CA PRO A 49 14.29 -4.11 -19.02
C PRO A 49 14.13 -5.61 -19.31
N GLY A 50 13.24 -6.32 -18.59
CA GLY A 50 13.03 -7.76 -18.77
C GLY A 50 12.19 -8.12 -20.00
N CYS A 51 11.14 -7.34 -20.31
CA CYS A 51 10.23 -7.63 -21.43
C CYS A 51 10.08 -6.50 -22.44
N GLY A 52 10.72 -5.34 -22.22
CA GLY A 52 10.58 -4.16 -23.07
C GLY A 52 9.23 -3.43 -22.94
N LYS A 53 8.34 -3.84 -22.01
CA LYS A 53 7.06 -3.16 -21.78
C LYS A 53 7.31 -1.71 -21.36
N VAL A 54 6.63 -0.78 -22.05
CA VAL A 54 6.54 0.63 -21.66
C VAL A 54 5.13 0.92 -21.17
N THR A 55 5.00 1.36 -19.91
CA THR A 55 3.72 1.83 -19.35
C THR A 55 3.77 3.34 -19.21
N ARG A 56 2.83 4.05 -19.85
CA ARG A 56 2.70 5.50 -19.75
C ARG A 56 1.62 5.87 -18.73
N VAL A 57 1.97 6.74 -17.80
CA VAL A 57 1.10 7.29 -16.75
C VAL A 57 0.91 8.77 -17.01
N VAL A 58 -0.31 9.17 -17.38
CA VAL A 58 -0.62 10.58 -17.60
C VAL A 58 -0.82 11.26 -16.26
N TYR A 59 -0.20 12.42 -16.07
CA TYR A 59 -0.37 13.22 -14.86
C TYR A 59 -1.55 14.18 -14.95
N GLN A 60 -2.05 14.59 -13.78
CA GLN A 60 -3.02 15.67 -13.68
C GLN A 60 -2.41 16.95 -14.20
N LYS A 61 -3.15 17.67 -15.04
CA LYS A 61 -2.69 18.93 -15.63
C LYS A 61 -2.46 19.96 -14.52
N ARG A 62 -1.23 20.43 -14.38
CA ARG A 62 -0.83 21.52 -13.48
C ARG A 62 -0.12 22.62 -14.29
N PRO A 63 -0.13 23.88 -13.84
CA PRO A 63 0.51 24.97 -14.57
C PRO A 63 2.02 24.75 -14.73
N LEU A 64 2.73 24.38 -13.66
CA LEU A 64 4.16 24.08 -13.64
C LEU A 64 4.47 23.10 -12.49
N THR A 65 5.39 22.17 -12.73
CA THR A 65 5.99 21.31 -11.69
C THR A 65 7.48 21.65 -11.57
N TYR A 66 7.96 21.83 -10.35
CA TYR A 66 9.31 22.25 -10.06
C TYR A 66 10.21 21.06 -9.72
N TYR A 67 11.25 20.87 -10.51
CA TYR A 67 12.30 19.89 -10.28
C TYR A 67 13.44 20.49 -9.48
N SER A 68 13.96 19.77 -8.48
CA SER A 68 15.29 20.07 -7.97
C SER A 68 16.32 19.80 -9.07
N LYS A 69 17.39 20.59 -9.11
CA LYS A 69 18.53 20.35 -10.02
C LYS A 69 19.09 18.92 -9.91
N GLY A 70 19.05 18.33 -8.72
CA GLY A 70 19.47 16.94 -8.48
C GLY A 70 18.58 15.94 -9.21
N LYS A 71 17.25 15.96 -8.96
CA LYS A 71 16.29 15.11 -9.70
C LYS A 71 16.37 15.30 -11.20
N LEU A 72 16.47 16.52 -11.70
CA LEU A 72 16.57 16.74 -13.15
C LEU A 72 17.86 16.15 -13.73
N ALA A 73 18.96 16.14 -12.98
CA ALA A 73 20.20 15.49 -13.38
C ALA A 73 20.12 13.96 -13.29
N GLU A 74 19.38 13.39 -12.33
CA GLU A 74 19.07 11.95 -12.29
C GLU A 74 18.26 11.55 -13.53
N GLU A 75 17.24 12.35 -13.85
CA GLU A 75 16.36 12.15 -14.99
C GLU A 75 17.13 12.14 -16.31
N ARG A 76 18.06 13.08 -16.50
CA ARG A 76 18.96 13.07 -17.65
C ARG A 76 19.74 11.77 -17.80
N ARG A 77 20.22 11.18 -16.70
CA ARG A 77 20.94 9.89 -16.75
C ARG A 77 20.01 8.74 -17.13
N ILE A 78 18.72 8.84 -16.82
CA ILE A 78 17.72 7.84 -17.23
C ILE A 78 17.48 7.95 -18.73
N TYR A 79 17.29 9.18 -19.26
CA TYR A 79 17.23 9.44 -20.69
C TYR A 79 18.44 8.88 -21.44
N ASP A 80 19.66 9.15 -20.95
CA ASP A 80 20.90 8.64 -21.54
C ASP A 80 20.93 7.10 -21.57
N LYS A 81 20.48 6.43 -20.48
CA LYS A 81 20.39 4.96 -20.41
C LYS A 81 19.35 4.38 -21.37
N LEU A 82 18.26 5.10 -21.62
CA LEU A 82 17.21 4.71 -22.55
C LEU A 82 17.56 5.06 -24.01
N GLY A 83 18.67 5.78 -24.25
CA GLY A 83 19.02 6.29 -25.58
C GLY A 83 18.04 7.36 -26.08
N LYS A 84 17.33 8.04 -25.17
CA LYS A 84 16.39 9.12 -25.48
C LYS A 84 17.09 10.47 -25.44
N GLU A 85 16.67 11.40 -26.29
CA GLU A 85 17.17 12.78 -26.28
C GLU A 85 16.59 13.54 -25.09
N PHE A 86 17.45 13.98 -24.18
CA PHE A 86 17.04 14.82 -23.05
C PHE A 86 16.77 16.25 -23.52
N PRO A 87 15.60 16.86 -23.24
CA PRO A 87 15.29 18.22 -23.64
C PRO A 87 16.35 19.21 -23.15
N PHE A 88 16.87 20.06 -24.04
CA PHE A 88 17.86 21.05 -23.60
C PHE A 88 17.17 22.17 -22.81
N MET A 89 17.91 22.85 -21.93
CA MET A 89 17.33 23.79 -20.97
C MET A 89 16.43 24.87 -21.58
N GLY A 90 16.74 25.37 -22.78
CA GLY A 90 15.92 26.36 -23.48
C GLY A 90 14.53 25.83 -23.86
N GLU A 91 14.39 24.54 -24.16
CA GLU A 91 13.09 23.90 -24.43
C GLU A 91 12.25 23.75 -23.17
N ILE A 92 12.90 23.39 -22.06
CA ILE A 92 12.28 23.30 -20.75
C ILE A 92 11.73 24.67 -20.35
N TYR A 93 12.54 25.74 -20.48
CA TYR A 93 12.10 27.11 -20.18
C TYR A 93 11.03 27.63 -21.14
N ALA A 94 11.00 27.16 -22.39
CA ALA A 94 9.93 27.45 -23.34
C ALA A 94 8.62 26.69 -23.04
N GLY A 95 8.61 25.83 -22.00
CA GLY A 95 7.43 25.07 -21.59
C GLY A 95 7.09 23.91 -22.51
N LYS A 96 8.08 23.35 -23.23
CA LYS A 96 7.84 22.11 -24.00
C LYS A 96 7.36 21.00 -23.06
N PRO A 97 6.38 20.17 -23.48
CA PRO A 97 5.95 19.01 -22.70
C PRO A 97 7.15 18.12 -22.33
N PHE A 98 7.20 17.73 -21.07
CA PHE A 98 8.27 16.91 -20.51
C PHE A 98 7.69 15.59 -19.98
N THR A 99 8.30 14.49 -20.39
CA THR A 99 7.98 13.13 -19.94
C THR A 99 9.01 12.71 -18.91
N ASN A 100 8.56 12.26 -17.73
CA ASN A 100 9.45 11.62 -16.77
C ASN A 100 9.71 10.17 -17.19
N GLU A 101 10.86 9.62 -16.90
CA GLU A 101 11.30 8.31 -17.35
C GLU A 101 11.72 7.51 -16.13
N ALA A 102 11.34 6.23 -16.09
CA ALA A 102 11.80 5.32 -15.06
C ALA A 102 12.18 3.98 -15.68
N ILE A 103 13.26 3.39 -15.17
CA ILE A 103 13.66 2.02 -15.50
C ILE A 103 13.36 1.14 -14.29
N GLY A 104 12.56 0.11 -14.49
CA GLY A 104 12.20 -0.84 -13.44
C GLY A 104 11.48 -2.06 -14.01
N TYR A 105 11.53 -3.19 -13.32
CA TYR A 105 10.88 -4.40 -13.82
C TYR A 105 9.38 -4.34 -13.57
N CYS A 106 8.56 -4.68 -14.57
CA CYS A 106 7.14 -4.88 -14.34
C CYS A 106 6.93 -6.08 -13.40
N ARG A 107 5.78 -6.13 -12.73
CA ARG A 107 5.44 -7.22 -11.79
C ARG A 107 5.65 -8.63 -12.35
N ALA A 108 5.35 -8.86 -13.62
CA ALA A 108 5.54 -10.17 -14.26
C ALA A 108 7.03 -10.57 -14.33
N CYS A 109 7.90 -9.69 -14.81
CA CYS A 109 9.35 -9.96 -14.87
C CYS A 109 9.98 -10.00 -13.47
N ALA A 110 9.55 -9.11 -12.57
CA ALA A 110 10.01 -9.14 -11.20
C ALA A 110 9.67 -10.45 -10.49
N GLY A 111 8.49 -11.04 -10.76
CA GLY A 111 8.11 -12.37 -10.25
C GLY A 111 8.97 -13.54 -10.75
N GLN A 112 9.70 -13.36 -11.85
CA GLN A 112 10.57 -14.40 -12.40
C GLN A 112 11.95 -14.40 -11.74
N GLU A 113 12.52 -13.22 -11.52
CA GLU A 113 13.93 -13.08 -11.09
C GLU A 113 14.09 -12.33 -9.76
N ILE A 114 13.46 -11.17 -9.61
CA ILE A 114 13.67 -10.27 -8.47
C ILE A 114 13.05 -10.82 -7.18
N LEU A 115 11.77 -11.20 -7.24
CA LEU A 115 11.01 -11.67 -6.07
C LEU A 115 11.42 -13.05 -5.59
N LYS A 116 12.25 -13.75 -6.37
CA LYS A 116 12.84 -15.05 -6.04
C LYS A 116 14.34 -14.96 -5.73
N SER A 117 14.89 -13.76 -5.72
CA SER A 117 16.30 -13.55 -5.45
C SER A 117 16.62 -13.90 -3.99
N GLU A 118 17.67 -14.71 -3.82
CA GLU A 118 18.26 -15.06 -2.52
C GLU A 118 19.51 -14.21 -2.21
N GLU A 119 19.84 -13.22 -3.06
CA GLU A 119 20.85 -12.22 -2.72
C GLU A 119 20.43 -11.48 -1.44
N PRO A 120 21.28 -11.39 -0.39
CA PRO A 120 20.86 -10.94 0.94
C PRO A 120 20.12 -9.60 0.96
N GLY A 121 20.60 -8.60 0.21
CA GLY A 121 20.00 -7.27 0.15
C GLY A 121 18.61 -7.28 -0.49
N GLN A 122 18.45 -7.99 -1.59
CA GLN A 122 17.16 -8.18 -2.26
C GLN A 122 16.22 -9.07 -1.44
N ARG A 123 16.74 -10.11 -0.78
CA ARG A 123 15.99 -11.02 0.07
C ARG A 123 15.34 -10.27 1.23
N VAL A 124 16.06 -9.36 1.89
CA VAL A 124 15.49 -8.47 2.92
C VAL A 124 14.32 -7.64 2.39
N ALA A 125 14.46 -7.05 1.20
CA ALA A 125 13.38 -6.26 0.59
C ALA A 125 12.16 -7.13 0.26
N ASN A 126 12.39 -8.35 -0.27
CA ASN A 126 11.33 -9.29 -0.60
C ASN A 126 10.60 -9.79 0.66
N LEU A 127 11.34 -10.15 1.71
CA LEU A 127 10.77 -10.60 2.98
C LEU A 127 10.00 -9.48 3.68
N SER A 128 10.49 -8.25 3.61
CA SER A 128 9.78 -7.09 4.18
C SER A 128 8.48 -6.80 3.45
N LEU A 129 8.46 -6.95 2.11
CA LEU A 129 7.23 -6.88 1.32
C LEU A 129 6.26 -8.02 1.67
N GLN A 130 6.76 -9.24 1.86
CA GLN A 130 5.94 -10.37 2.30
C GLN A 130 5.35 -10.14 3.68
N LEU A 131 6.16 -9.64 4.62
CA LEU A 131 5.74 -9.33 5.98
C LEU A 131 4.61 -8.29 5.97
N HIS A 132 4.77 -7.20 5.22
CA HIS A 132 3.72 -6.21 5.06
C HIS A 132 2.45 -6.81 4.42
N GLY A 133 2.59 -7.68 3.43
CA GLY A 133 1.46 -8.40 2.85
C GLY A 133 0.73 -9.29 3.85
N GLU A 134 1.43 -9.90 4.82
CA GLU A 134 0.78 -10.64 5.91
C GLU A 134 0.06 -9.72 6.90
N ASP A 135 0.62 -8.53 7.18
CA ASP A 135 -0.01 -7.50 8.02
C ASP A 135 -1.36 -7.06 7.42
N GLU A 136 -1.48 -6.97 6.10
CA GLU A 136 -2.76 -6.68 5.42
C GLU A 136 -3.68 -7.91 5.34
N LEU A 137 -3.10 -9.08 5.06
CA LEU A 137 -3.86 -10.32 4.82
C LEU A 137 -4.55 -10.84 6.08
N VAL A 138 -3.96 -10.64 7.27
CA VAL A 138 -4.58 -11.11 8.53
C VAL A 138 -5.93 -10.45 8.77
N VAL A 139 -6.07 -9.15 8.49
CA VAL A 139 -7.33 -8.41 8.62
C VAL A 139 -8.36 -8.93 7.62
N ALA A 140 -7.96 -9.17 6.37
CA ALA A 140 -8.84 -9.72 5.34
C ALA A 140 -9.33 -11.14 5.68
N LYS A 141 -8.44 -12.00 6.20
CA LYS A 141 -8.80 -13.35 6.65
C LYS A 141 -9.74 -13.31 7.87
N ALA A 142 -9.47 -12.44 8.83
CA ALA A 142 -10.33 -12.27 10.00
C ALA A 142 -11.73 -11.78 9.61
N ARG A 143 -11.82 -10.79 8.72
CA ARG A 143 -13.10 -10.33 8.14
C ARG A 143 -13.87 -11.49 7.50
N ALA A 144 -13.20 -12.29 6.68
CA ALA A 144 -13.83 -13.43 6.01
C ALA A 144 -14.31 -14.50 7.01
N ALA A 145 -13.54 -14.76 8.08
CA ALA A 145 -13.92 -15.68 9.14
C ALA A 145 -15.16 -15.17 9.91
N MET A 146 -15.18 -13.89 10.28
CA MET A 146 -16.33 -13.26 10.95
C MET A 146 -17.59 -13.31 10.08
N GLU A 147 -17.46 -12.99 8.79
CA GLU A 147 -18.57 -13.09 7.83
C GLU A 147 -19.08 -14.53 7.71
N GLN A 148 -18.18 -15.52 7.72
CA GLN A 148 -18.57 -16.92 7.68
C GLN A 148 -19.32 -17.34 8.95
N SER A 149 -18.87 -16.92 10.15
CA SER A 149 -19.60 -17.16 11.41
C SER A 149 -21.03 -16.60 11.36
N LEU A 150 -21.21 -15.39 10.82
CA LEU A 150 -22.54 -14.82 10.63
C LEU A 150 -23.38 -15.63 9.64
N LYS A 151 -22.81 -16.06 8.50
CA LYS A 151 -23.52 -16.90 7.52
C LYS A 151 -23.95 -18.23 8.11
N ASP A 152 -23.09 -18.88 8.88
CA ASP A 152 -23.37 -20.17 9.51
C ASP A 152 -24.48 -20.03 10.57
N TRP A 153 -24.43 -18.97 11.38
CA TRP A 153 -25.49 -18.65 12.32
C TRP A 153 -26.83 -18.38 11.61
N LEU A 154 -26.82 -17.54 10.56
CA LEU A 154 -28.02 -17.23 9.76
C LEU A 154 -28.61 -18.46 9.07
N ALA A 155 -27.77 -19.40 8.63
CA ALA A 155 -28.22 -20.66 8.06
C ALA A 155 -28.93 -21.56 9.07
N GLY A 156 -28.55 -21.46 10.35
CA GLY A 156 -29.21 -22.15 11.47
C GLY A 156 -30.56 -21.55 11.88
N VAL A 157 -30.91 -20.35 11.42
CA VAL A 157 -32.21 -19.74 11.66
C VAL A 157 -33.25 -20.34 10.72
N GLU A 158 -34.26 -21.03 11.26
CA GLU A 158 -35.25 -21.75 10.47
C GLU A 158 -36.55 -20.97 10.27
N LYS A 159 -36.88 -20.05 11.18
CA LYS A 159 -38.17 -19.34 11.15
C LYS A 159 -38.02 -17.85 11.51
N PRO A 160 -38.91 -16.97 11.01
CA PRO A 160 -38.89 -15.54 11.36
C PRO A 160 -38.95 -15.28 12.88
N GLU A 161 -39.61 -16.15 13.64
CA GLU A 161 -39.75 -16.03 15.09
C GLU A 161 -38.40 -16.10 15.83
N ASP A 162 -37.41 -16.76 15.24
CA ASP A 162 -36.06 -16.86 15.82
C ASP A 162 -35.35 -15.49 15.83
N PHE A 163 -35.80 -14.54 14.99
CA PHE A 163 -35.35 -13.15 15.03
C PHE A 163 -36.12 -12.26 16.02
N LEU A 164 -37.32 -12.66 16.46
CA LEU A 164 -38.19 -11.83 17.33
C LEU A 164 -37.58 -11.59 18.72
N GLN A 165 -36.65 -12.44 19.14
CA GLN A 165 -35.89 -12.26 20.38
C GLN A 165 -34.84 -11.14 20.29
N TYR A 166 -34.54 -10.64 19.09
CA TYR A 166 -33.56 -9.58 18.85
C TYR A 166 -34.25 -8.28 18.40
N GLN A 167 -33.79 -7.15 18.94
CA GLN A 167 -34.26 -5.84 18.51
C GLN A 167 -33.54 -5.43 17.23
N LEU A 168 -34.18 -5.61 16.08
CA LEU A 168 -33.59 -5.29 14.76
C LEU A 168 -34.14 -3.98 14.15
N THR A 169 -34.84 -3.18 14.96
CA THR A 169 -35.64 -2.03 14.50
C THR A 169 -34.82 -0.77 14.22
N ASP A 170 -33.59 -0.69 14.74
CA ASP A 170 -32.66 0.40 14.46
C ASP A 170 -31.26 -0.13 14.17
N PHE A 171 -30.46 0.72 13.51
CA PHE A 171 -29.12 0.36 13.03
C PHE A 171 -28.17 -0.05 14.16
N ALA A 172 -28.25 0.60 15.33
CA ALA A 172 -27.33 0.32 16.42
C ALA A 172 -27.61 -1.07 17.01
N ALA A 173 -28.89 -1.39 17.22
CA ALA A 173 -29.29 -2.69 17.73
C ALA A 173 -28.98 -3.83 16.73
N LEU A 174 -29.18 -3.60 15.42
CA LEU A 174 -28.80 -4.55 14.37
C LEU A 174 -27.28 -4.78 14.33
N ARG A 175 -26.49 -3.71 14.42
CA ARG A 175 -25.03 -3.79 14.48
C ARG A 175 -24.58 -4.59 15.70
N ASP A 176 -25.11 -4.27 16.87
CA ASP A 176 -24.73 -4.91 18.13
C ASP A 176 -25.12 -6.40 18.13
N PHE A 177 -26.27 -6.75 17.54
CA PHE A 177 -26.67 -8.14 17.28
C PHE A 177 -25.66 -8.88 16.38
N ILE A 178 -25.31 -8.31 15.22
CA ILE A 178 -24.34 -8.93 14.30
C ILE A 178 -23.00 -9.15 15.00
N CYS A 179 -22.53 -8.14 15.74
CA CYS A 179 -21.30 -8.24 16.52
C CYS A 179 -21.40 -9.34 17.58
N ALA A 180 -22.53 -9.44 18.30
CA ALA A 180 -22.73 -10.49 19.30
C ALA A 180 -22.63 -11.89 18.68
N VAL A 181 -23.30 -12.12 17.54
CA VAL A 181 -23.23 -13.39 16.80
C VAL A 181 -21.78 -13.73 16.40
N MET A 182 -21.03 -12.76 15.89
CA MET A 182 -19.63 -12.98 15.51
C MET A 182 -18.70 -13.21 16.71
N LEU A 183 -19.08 -12.74 17.91
CA LEU A 183 -18.32 -12.93 19.15
C LEU A 183 -18.67 -14.24 19.87
N GLU A 184 -19.78 -14.90 19.53
CA GLU A 184 -20.15 -16.21 20.08
C GLU A 184 -19.16 -17.31 19.69
N ASP A 185 -18.64 -17.28 18.45
CA ASP A 185 -17.59 -18.18 17.98
C ASP A 185 -16.45 -17.42 17.29
N THR A 186 -15.34 -17.30 18.03
CA THR A 186 -14.11 -16.65 17.57
C THR A 186 -13.00 -17.64 17.24
N GLN A 187 -13.28 -18.94 17.13
CA GLN A 187 -12.25 -19.97 16.93
C GLN A 187 -11.48 -19.75 15.62
N ALA A 188 -12.17 -19.46 14.52
CA ALA A 188 -11.53 -19.22 13.22
C ALA A 188 -10.69 -17.93 13.19
N VAL A 189 -11.14 -16.88 13.89
CA VAL A 189 -10.40 -15.63 14.05
C VAL A 189 -9.15 -15.84 14.91
N SER A 190 -9.28 -16.61 15.99
CA SER A 190 -8.15 -16.98 16.87
C SER A 190 -7.10 -17.78 16.11
N GLN A 191 -7.51 -18.72 15.25
CA GLN A 191 -6.58 -19.47 14.40
C GLN A 191 -5.87 -18.56 13.40
N THR A 192 -6.62 -17.64 12.77
CA THR A 192 -6.05 -16.65 11.84
C THR A 192 -4.95 -15.82 12.52
N LEU A 193 -5.17 -15.38 13.76
CA LEU A 193 -4.18 -14.65 14.55
C LEU A 193 -2.96 -15.52 14.88
N ALA A 194 -3.15 -16.77 15.30
CA ALA A 194 -2.06 -17.68 15.64
C ALA A 194 -1.16 -17.99 14.43
N ASP A 195 -1.76 -18.23 13.26
CA ASP A 195 -1.04 -18.46 12.01
C ASP A 195 -0.25 -17.22 11.60
N TYR A 196 -0.87 -16.03 11.68
CA TYR A 196 -0.22 -14.76 11.42
C TYR A 196 0.99 -14.55 12.32
N ARG A 197 0.85 -14.70 13.64
CA ARG A 197 1.93 -14.53 14.62
C ARG A 197 3.11 -15.46 14.36
N THR A 198 2.83 -16.72 14.02
CA THR A 198 3.87 -17.70 13.68
C THR A 198 4.64 -17.26 12.43
N LYS A 199 3.92 -16.79 11.41
CA LYS A 199 4.50 -16.41 10.13
C LYS A 199 5.32 -15.13 10.22
N ILE A 200 4.81 -14.08 10.88
CA ILE A 200 5.57 -12.83 11.05
C ILE A 200 6.82 -13.06 11.89
N ALA A 201 6.77 -13.88 12.94
CA ALA A 201 7.93 -14.15 13.78
C ALA A 201 9.06 -14.83 12.99
N ALA A 202 8.71 -15.75 12.09
CA ALA A 202 9.67 -16.39 11.19
C ALA A 202 10.29 -15.38 10.20
N LEU A 203 9.45 -14.53 9.58
CA LEU A 203 9.91 -13.49 8.65
C LEU A 203 10.82 -12.48 9.35
N GLU A 204 10.43 -11.96 10.52
CA GLU A 204 11.23 -11.01 11.29
C GLU A 204 12.58 -11.60 11.69
N ALA A 205 12.61 -12.87 12.13
CA ALA A 205 13.85 -13.54 12.49
C ALA A 205 14.82 -13.65 11.30
N GLU A 206 14.31 -14.04 10.13
CA GLU A 206 15.12 -14.15 8.91
C GLU A 206 15.62 -12.76 8.46
N ILE A 207 14.76 -11.74 8.46
CA ILE A 207 15.16 -10.37 8.11
C ILE A 207 16.25 -9.88 9.05
N ARG A 208 16.08 -10.04 10.38
CA ARG A 208 17.08 -9.59 11.37
C ARG A 208 18.42 -10.30 11.20
N ALA A 209 18.41 -11.60 10.90
CA ALA A 209 19.61 -12.35 10.61
C ALA A 209 20.36 -11.76 9.39
N LEU A 210 19.67 -11.55 8.27
CA LEU A 210 20.26 -10.97 7.06
C LEU A 210 20.75 -9.53 7.27
N LEU A 211 19.99 -8.70 8.00
CA LEU A 211 20.37 -7.32 8.31
C LEU A 211 21.66 -7.24 9.15
N SER A 212 21.98 -8.27 9.93
CA SER A 212 23.22 -8.30 10.73
C SER A 212 24.48 -8.37 9.86
N GLU A 213 24.37 -8.92 8.65
CA GLU A 213 25.48 -9.10 7.70
C GLU A 213 25.57 -7.99 6.64
N LEU A 214 24.46 -7.30 6.39
CA LEU A 214 24.40 -6.22 5.39
C LEU A 214 25.10 -4.93 5.86
N PRO A 215 25.58 -4.07 4.96
CA PRO A 215 26.01 -2.72 5.29
C PRO A 215 24.84 -1.83 5.77
N ASP A 216 25.14 -0.66 6.32
CA ASP A 216 24.11 0.31 6.78
C ASP A 216 23.21 0.80 5.64
N THR A 217 23.73 0.81 4.41
CA THR A 217 22.97 1.11 3.20
C THR A 217 23.33 0.11 2.11
N TRP A 218 22.33 -0.38 1.38
CA TRP A 218 22.50 -1.24 0.22
C TRP A 218 21.52 -0.85 -0.87
N ARG A 219 21.60 -1.50 -2.04
CA ARG A 219 20.65 -1.29 -3.12
C ARG A 219 19.87 -2.55 -3.42
N ALA A 220 18.56 -2.40 -3.58
CA ALA A 220 17.65 -3.47 -3.95
C ALA A 220 16.52 -2.91 -4.81
N TYR A 221 15.83 -3.80 -5.52
CA TYR A 221 14.58 -3.49 -6.18
C TYR A 221 13.44 -3.50 -5.17
N ALA A 222 12.67 -2.43 -5.13
CA ALA A 222 11.43 -2.37 -4.37
C ALA A 222 10.27 -1.90 -5.26
N ALA A 223 9.04 -2.24 -4.89
CA ALA A 223 7.85 -1.89 -5.65
C ALA A 223 7.56 -0.39 -5.61
N ARG A 224 7.13 0.17 -6.74
CA ARG A 224 6.61 1.51 -6.89
C ARG A 224 5.38 1.43 -7.77
N SER A 225 4.23 1.73 -7.18
CA SER A 225 2.97 1.74 -7.93
C SER A 225 2.90 2.97 -8.84
N THR A 226 2.35 2.79 -10.03
CA THR A 226 2.02 3.88 -10.96
C THR A 226 0.87 4.76 -10.48
N GLY A 227 0.10 4.29 -9.49
CA GLY A 227 -1.05 5.01 -8.92
C GLY A 227 -0.68 5.99 -7.81
N VAL A 228 0.57 5.99 -7.33
CA VAL A 228 1.02 6.90 -6.28
C VAL A 228 1.65 8.15 -6.88
N TYR A 229 1.56 9.26 -6.15
CA TYR A 229 2.19 10.51 -6.53
C TYR A 229 3.73 10.41 -6.50
N GLU A 230 4.40 11.32 -7.19
CA GLU A 230 5.86 11.40 -7.22
C GLU A 230 6.34 12.82 -6.90
N SER A 231 7.36 12.92 -6.05
CA SER A 231 8.07 14.18 -5.81
C SER A 231 9.25 14.32 -6.76
N MET A 232 9.34 15.48 -7.41
CA MET A 232 10.44 15.94 -8.26
C MET A 232 11.52 16.67 -7.46
N ASN A 233 11.59 16.42 -6.15
CA ASN A 233 12.57 17.03 -5.26
C ASN A 233 13.22 15.97 -4.37
N ASP A 234 14.54 16.03 -4.26
CA ASP A 234 15.40 15.04 -3.58
C ASP A 234 15.24 15.02 -2.05
N LYS A 235 14.72 16.09 -1.45
CA LYS A 235 14.79 16.31 0.00
C LYS A 235 13.44 16.52 0.67
N MET A 236 12.42 16.91 -0.10
CA MET A 236 11.14 17.35 0.44
C MET A 236 10.03 17.19 -0.58
N TYR A 237 8.81 17.00 -0.09
CA TYR A 237 7.58 17.04 -0.88
C TYR A 237 6.89 18.41 -0.70
N HIS A 238 6.40 19.00 -1.78
CA HIS A 238 5.65 20.26 -1.80
C HIS A 238 4.59 20.22 -2.93
N GLU A 239 3.50 20.99 -2.80
CA GLU A 239 2.46 21.14 -3.84
C GLU A 239 2.98 21.55 -5.23
N TYR A 240 4.18 22.14 -5.30
CA TYR A 240 4.83 22.58 -6.54
C TYR A 240 5.80 21.55 -7.11
N THR A 241 6.26 20.59 -6.31
CA THR A 241 7.24 19.58 -6.74
C THR A 241 6.59 18.21 -6.96
N VAL A 242 5.29 18.07 -6.73
CA VAL A 242 4.56 16.80 -6.90
C VAL A 242 3.86 16.70 -8.24
N ALA A 243 3.88 15.48 -8.80
CA ALA A 243 2.97 15.05 -9.84
C ALA A 243 2.03 13.95 -9.34
N PHE A 244 0.74 14.09 -9.65
CA PHE A 244 -0.28 13.09 -9.35
C PHE A 244 -0.75 12.41 -10.63
N PRO A 245 -0.90 11.08 -10.66
CA PRO A 245 -1.59 10.39 -11.75
C PRO A 245 -3.01 10.91 -11.94
N GLN A 246 -3.53 10.86 -13.17
CA GLN A 246 -4.92 11.22 -13.43
C GLN A 246 -5.89 10.30 -12.67
N PRO A 247 -7.06 10.83 -12.22
CA PRO A 247 -8.11 9.99 -11.64
C PRO A 247 -8.47 8.82 -12.57
N GLY A 248 -8.63 7.62 -12.01
CA GLY A 248 -8.92 6.41 -12.79
C GLY A 248 -7.70 5.73 -13.41
N THR A 249 -6.47 6.22 -13.17
CA THR A 249 -5.25 5.48 -13.52
C THR A 249 -5.23 4.15 -12.78
N MET A 250 -5.21 3.05 -13.52
CA MET A 250 -5.09 1.72 -12.94
C MET A 250 -3.66 1.52 -12.40
N PRO A 251 -3.48 1.21 -11.11
CA PRO A 251 -2.16 1.01 -10.53
C PRO A 251 -1.51 -0.26 -11.09
N GLU A 252 -0.26 -0.13 -11.51
CA GLU A 252 0.66 -1.22 -11.83
C GLU A 252 1.92 -1.06 -10.99
N ASP A 253 2.49 -2.16 -10.50
CA ASP A 253 3.75 -2.12 -9.76
C ASP A 253 4.95 -2.26 -10.69
N TYR A 254 5.90 -1.33 -10.54
CA TYR A 254 7.23 -1.41 -11.11
C TYR A 254 8.28 -1.54 -10.01
N TYR A 255 9.21 -2.47 -10.19
CA TYR A 255 10.28 -2.75 -9.26
C TYR A 255 11.51 -1.92 -9.66
N ILE A 256 11.78 -0.87 -8.90
CA ILE A 256 12.82 0.12 -9.19
C ILE A 256 14.00 -0.10 -8.26
N TYR A 257 15.21 -0.11 -8.85
CA TYR A 257 16.46 -0.27 -8.12
C TYR A 257 16.79 1.00 -7.34
N ARG A 258 16.80 0.91 -6.02
CA ARG A 258 16.96 2.06 -5.13
C ARG A 258 17.83 1.72 -3.93
N GLN A 259 18.29 2.77 -3.25
CA GLN A 259 19.03 2.62 -1.99
C GLN A 259 18.06 2.41 -0.83
N LEU A 260 18.36 1.43 0.01
CA LEU A 260 17.66 1.13 1.26
C LEU A 260 18.60 1.37 2.45
N GLU A 261 18.01 1.68 3.59
CA GLU A 261 18.72 2.00 4.84
C GLU A 261 18.36 0.99 5.93
N LYS A 262 19.37 0.41 6.57
CA LYS A 262 19.20 -0.59 7.64
C LYS A 262 18.34 -0.07 8.78
N SER A 263 18.59 1.15 9.21
CA SER A 263 17.85 1.82 10.29
C SER A 263 16.35 1.92 9.99
N ARG A 264 15.98 2.18 8.73
CA ARG A 264 14.57 2.24 8.32
C ARG A 264 13.92 0.87 8.36
N VAL A 265 14.58 -0.16 7.82
CA VAL A 265 14.04 -1.52 7.89
C VAL A 265 13.88 -1.97 9.35
N LEU A 266 14.84 -1.69 10.23
CA LEU A 266 14.69 -1.96 11.67
C LEU A 266 13.49 -1.23 12.28
N MET A 267 13.30 0.05 11.95
CA MET A 267 12.15 0.82 12.39
C MET A 267 10.81 0.18 11.95
N PHE A 268 10.75 -0.40 10.76
CA PHE A 268 9.58 -1.16 10.30
C PHE A 268 9.36 -2.46 11.10
N LEU A 269 10.44 -3.19 11.40
CA LEU A 269 10.34 -4.41 12.22
C LEU A 269 9.95 -4.12 13.67
N GLU A 270 10.28 -2.93 14.19
CA GLU A 270 9.98 -2.52 15.57
C GLU A 270 8.59 -1.89 15.74
N GLN A 271 7.82 -1.72 14.65
CA GLN A 271 6.45 -1.24 14.77
C GLN A 271 5.57 -2.24 15.53
N PRO A 272 4.64 -1.76 16.37
CA PRO A 272 3.61 -2.60 16.95
C PRO A 272 2.81 -3.32 15.86
N ARG A 273 2.54 -4.62 16.09
CA ARG A 273 1.71 -5.47 15.23
C ARG A 273 0.54 -5.99 16.03
N ILE A 274 -0.39 -6.64 15.34
CA ILE A 274 -1.56 -7.25 15.96
C ILE A 274 -1.10 -8.45 16.80
N GLU A 275 -1.27 -8.38 18.12
CA GLU A 275 -0.87 -9.42 19.07
C GLU A 275 -2.06 -10.16 19.67
N THR A 276 -3.19 -9.46 19.83
CA THR A 276 -4.39 -9.98 20.50
C THR A 276 -5.60 -10.11 19.57
N ILE A 277 -6.59 -10.88 20.01
CA ILE A 277 -7.83 -11.04 19.26
C ILE A 277 -8.64 -9.75 19.28
N GLU A 278 -8.61 -9.01 20.38
CA GLU A 278 -9.30 -7.72 20.52
C GLU A 278 -8.75 -6.71 19.52
N GLU A 279 -7.42 -6.63 19.36
CA GLU A 279 -6.78 -5.79 18.34
C GLU A 279 -7.21 -6.19 16.94
N LEU A 280 -7.20 -7.49 16.61
CA LEU A 280 -7.60 -7.97 15.29
C LEU A 280 -9.06 -7.62 14.97
N LEU A 281 -9.97 -7.81 15.94
CA LEU A 281 -11.39 -7.48 15.77
C LEU A 281 -11.61 -5.96 15.63
N MET A 282 -10.85 -5.14 16.36
CA MET A 282 -10.87 -3.68 16.22
C MET A 282 -10.36 -3.22 14.84
N GLU A 283 -9.30 -3.85 14.32
CA GLU A 283 -8.75 -3.55 12.99
C GLU A 283 -9.72 -3.90 11.86
N VAL A 284 -10.44 -5.02 11.98
CA VAL A 284 -11.52 -5.38 11.03
C VAL A 284 -12.64 -4.35 11.10
N GLY A 285 -13.14 -4.07 12.32
CA GLY A 285 -14.28 -3.18 12.52
C GLY A 285 -15.59 -3.73 11.97
N PHE A 286 -16.59 -2.86 11.82
CA PHE A 286 -17.91 -3.24 11.31
C PHE A 286 -18.06 -2.94 9.81
N HIS A 287 -18.61 -3.89 9.07
CA HIS A 287 -18.85 -3.77 7.64
C HIS A 287 -20.34 -3.70 7.33
N GLY A 288 -20.75 -2.68 6.58
CA GLY A 288 -22.15 -2.48 6.18
C GLY A 288 -22.71 -3.65 5.37
N GLU A 289 -21.87 -4.36 4.61
CA GLU A 289 -22.31 -5.54 3.83
C GLU A 289 -22.85 -6.67 4.71
N TRP A 290 -22.51 -6.71 6.00
CA TRP A 290 -23.05 -7.72 6.93
C TRP A 290 -24.51 -7.50 7.27
N ILE A 291 -24.98 -6.24 7.20
CA ILE A 291 -26.41 -5.92 7.35
C ILE A 291 -27.20 -6.52 6.19
N ASP A 292 -26.65 -6.46 4.98
CA ASP A 292 -27.30 -7.01 3.79
C ASP A 292 -27.49 -8.52 3.91
N LEU A 293 -26.53 -9.25 4.51
CA LEU A 293 -26.66 -10.69 4.79
C LEU A 293 -27.84 -11.00 5.71
N VAL A 294 -27.99 -10.25 6.80
CA VAL A 294 -29.12 -10.43 7.74
C VAL A 294 -30.44 -10.09 7.06
N ASN A 295 -30.51 -8.96 6.36
CA ASN A 295 -31.72 -8.53 5.64
C ASN A 295 -32.13 -9.56 4.57
N GLN A 296 -31.17 -10.09 3.82
CA GLN A 296 -31.43 -11.13 2.83
C GLN A 296 -32.02 -12.39 3.49
N ARG A 297 -31.49 -12.81 4.65
CA ARG A 297 -32.02 -13.96 5.38
C ARG A 297 -33.45 -13.71 5.89
N ILE A 298 -33.72 -12.54 6.45
CA ILE A 298 -35.06 -12.16 6.91
C ILE A 298 -36.06 -12.23 5.75
N GLN A 299 -35.71 -11.66 4.59
CA GLN A 299 -36.58 -11.69 3.41
C GLN A 299 -36.86 -13.10 2.90
N GLN A 300 -35.87 -14.00 2.94
CA GLN A 300 -36.06 -15.41 2.55
C GLN A 300 -37.03 -16.18 3.44
N LEU A 301 -37.18 -15.76 4.70
CA LEU A 301 -38.03 -16.43 5.70
C LEU A 301 -39.43 -15.82 5.77
N LEU A 302 -39.64 -14.62 5.22
CA LEU A 302 -40.97 -14.04 5.08
C LEU A 302 -41.75 -14.78 3.98
N PRO A 303 -43.02 -15.15 4.22
CA PRO A 303 -43.84 -15.77 3.18
C PRO A 303 -43.96 -14.84 1.96
N GLU A 304 -43.88 -15.40 0.75
CA GLU A 304 -44.19 -14.67 -0.49
C GLU A 304 -45.58 -14.04 -0.34
N ALA A 305 -45.65 -12.71 -0.51
CA ALA A 305 -46.89 -11.95 -0.43
C ALA A 305 -47.84 -12.25 -1.60
#